data_AF-A0ABD5SXY7-F1
#
_entry.id   AF-A0ABD5SXY7-F1
#
_cell.length_a   1.000
_cell.length_b   1.000
_cell.length_c   1.000
_cell.angle_alpha   90.00
_cell.angle_beta   90.00
_cell.angle_gamma   90.00
#
_symmetry.space_group_name_H-M   'P 1'
#
loop_
_entity.id
_entity.type
_entity.pdbx_description
1 polymer ?
#
loop_
_entity_poly.entity_id
_entity_poly.type
_entity_poly.pdbx_seq_one_letter_code
_entity_poly.pdbx_strand_id
1 'polypeptide(L)' 'MQGQWTVEIVSRRRAFLVLTVAVLGLVFNYGTTVTTAADAMVFVGVYVIGGYLSFTVLTLLSNRFWWKR' A
#
# COMPACT_ATOMS: atom_id res chain seq x y z
N MET A 1 0.49 -30.52 11.70
CA MET A 1 1.31 -29.29 11.51
C MET A 1 0.35 -28.17 11.13
N GLN A 2 -0.11 -27.40 12.10
CA GLN A 2 -0.98 -26.25 11.85
C GLN A 2 -0.10 -25.14 11.26
N GLY A 3 -0.06 -25.06 9.93
CA GLY A 3 0.61 -23.98 9.22
C GLY A 3 -0.09 -22.67 9.58
N GLN A 4 0.52 -21.93 10.49
CA GLN A 4 0.11 -20.57 10.81
C GLN A 4 0.36 -19.74 9.56
N TRP A 5 -0.68 -19.56 8.73
CA TRP A 5 -0.66 -18.66 7.59
C TRP A 5 -0.68 -17.21 8.08
N THR A 6 0.34 -16.82 8.85
CA THR A 6 0.50 -15.48 9.39
C THR A 6 0.98 -14.57 8.26
N VAL A 7 0.04 -14.12 7.44
CA VAL A 7 0.29 -12.91 6.64
C VAL A 7 0.49 -11.79 7.64
N GLU A 8 1.70 -11.24 7.70
CA GLU A 8 1.96 -10.05 8.51
C GLU A 8 0.98 -8.96 8.09
N ILE A 9 0.06 -8.66 9.00
CA ILE A 9 -0.92 -7.57 8.87
C ILE A 9 -0.18 -6.24 8.89
N VAL A 10 0.92 -6.15 9.63
CA VAL A 10 1.82 -4.98 9.70
C VAL A 10 3.19 -5.38 9.17
N SER A 11 3.54 -4.95 7.96
CA SER A 11 4.82 -5.24 7.31
C SER A 11 5.56 -3.95 6.95
N ARG A 12 6.77 -3.78 7.49
CA ARG A 12 7.61 -2.60 7.27
C ARG A 12 7.97 -2.41 5.79
N ARG A 13 8.16 -3.50 5.06
CA ARG A 13 8.46 -3.48 3.62
C ARG A 13 7.28 -2.97 2.80
N ARG A 14 6.05 -3.42 3.11
CA ARG A 14 4.84 -2.91 2.43
C ARG A 14 4.60 -1.44 2.73
N ALA A 15 4.74 -1.05 4.00
CA ALA A 15 4.63 0.36 4.38
C ALA A 15 5.63 1.23 3.62
N PHE A 16 6.88 0.80 3.50
CA PHE A 16 7.90 1.53 2.73
C PHE A 16 7.58 1.61 1.24
N LEU A 17 7.12 0.51 0.62
CA LEU A 17 6.73 0.50 -0.80
C LEU A 17 5.54 1.43 -1.05
N VAL A 18 4.50 1.33 -0.22
CA VAL A 18 3.31 2.19 -0.31
C VAL A 18 3.69 3.66 -0.15
N LEU A 19 4.55 3.98 0.82
CA LEU A 19 5.03 5.34 1.04
C LEU A 19 5.86 5.86 -0.14
N THR A 20 6.71 5.01 -0.73
CA THR A 20 7.51 5.38 -1.91
C THR A 20 6.60 5.71 -3.09
N VAL A 21 5.60 4.86 -3.37
CA VAL A 21 4.66 5.11 -4.47
C VAL A 21 3.79 6.33 -4.19
N ALA A 22 3.37 6.53 -2.94
CA ALA A 22 2.61 7.72 -2.54
C ALA A 22 3.40 9.01 -2.75
N VAL A 23 4.69 9.03 -2.38
CA VAL A 23 5.59 10.17 -2.60
C VAL A 23 5.79 10.43 -4.10
N LEU A 24 6.05 9.37 -4.89
CA LEU A 24 6.16 9.51 -6.34
C LEU A 24 4.87 10.08 -6.95
N GLY A 25 3.71 9.52 -6.57
CA GLY A 25 2.41 10.01 -7.02
C GLY A 25 2.17 11.47 -6.65
N LEU A 26 2.59 11.88 -5.45
CA LEU A 26 2.48 13.27 -5.00
C LEU A 26 3.37 14.20 -5.82
N VAL A 27 4.61 13.82 -6.10
CA VAL A 27 5.53 14.61 -6.95
C VAL A 27 4.98 14.76 -8.36
N PHE A 28 4.42 13.70 -8.95
CA PHE A 28 3.82 13.75 -10.29
C PHE A 28 2.56 14.60 -10.37
N ASN A 29 1.79 14.71 -9.27
CA ASN A 29 0.55 15.48 -9.22
C ASN A 29 0.72 16.88 -8.58
N TYR A 30 1.96 17.25 -8.25
CA TYR A 30 2.27 18.55 -7.67
C TYR A 30 2.07 19.65 -8.72
N GLY A 31 1.26 20.66 -8.38
CA GLY A 31 0.92 21.77 -9.28
C GLY A 31 -0.26 21.49 -10.22
N THR A 32 -0.82 20.27 -10.24
CA THR A 32 -2.05 19.95 -10.96
C THR A 32 -3.21 19.68 -10.00
N THR A 33 -3.19 18.51 -9.34
CA THR A 33 -4.22 18.06 -8.40
C THR A 33 -3.83 18.35 -6.96
N VAL A 34 -2.52 18.38 -6.66
CA VAL A 34 -1.98 18.73 -5.35
C VAL A 34 -1.43 20.15 -5.43
N THR A 35 -2.18 21.12 -4.89
CA THR A 35 -1.78 22.54 -4.90
C THR A 35 -1.50 23.07 -3.50
N THR A 36 -2.14 22.49 -2.49
CA THR A 36 -1.96 22.86 -1.09
C THR A 36 -1.33 21.75 -0.27
N ALA A 37 -0.78 22.12 0.89
CA ALA A 37 -0.31 21.15 1.88
C ALA A 37 -1.46 20.24 2.40
N ALA A 38 -2.69 20.75 2.42
CA ALA A 38 -3.86 19.95 2.77
C ALA A 38 -4.14 18.87 1.72
N ASP A 39 -4.09 19.21 0.42
CA ASP A 39 -4.26 18.24 -0.67
C ASP A 39 -3.19 17.14 -0.61
N ALA A 40 -1.95 17.53 -0.30
CA ALA A 40 -0.84 16.61 -0.10
C ALA A 40 -1.10 15.62 1.05
N MET A 41 -1.56 16.10 2.20
CA MET A 41 -1.87 15.24 3.35
C MET A 41 -3.02 14.28 3.05
N VAL A 42 -4.08 14.74 2.39
CA VAL A 42 -5.21 13.90 1.97
C VAL A 42 -4.75 12.86 0.95
N PHE A 43 -3.97 13.27 -0.05
CA PHE A 43 -3.43 12.38 -1.07
C PHE A 43 -2.61 11.25 -0.44
N VAL A 44 -1.66 11.58 0.43
CA VAL A 44 -0.82 10.60 1.12
C VAL A 44 -1.67 9.69 2.01
N GLY A 45 -2.63 10.23 2.76
CA GLY A 45 -3.52 9.44 3.62
C GLY A 45 -4.31 8.39 2.83
N VAL A 46 -4.95 8.81 1.72
CA VAL A 46 -5.71 7.92 0.83
C VAL A 46 -4.80 6.85 0.23
N TYR A 47 -3.60 7.25 -0.23
CA TYR A 47 -2.66 6.33 -0.86
C TYR A 47 -2.10 5.30 0.13
N VAL A 48 -1.81 5.72 1.36
CA VAL A 48 -1.33 4.83 2.42
C VAL A 48 -2.39 3.81 2.78
N ILE A 49 -3.62 4.24 3.03
CA ILE A 49 -4.72 3.32 3.40
C ILE A 49 -5.04 2.39 2.24
N GLY A 50 -5.30 2.96 1.05
CA GLY A 50 -5.67 2.19 -0.13
C GLY A 50 -4.57 1.24 -0.59
N GLY A 51 -3.35 1.75 -0.77
CA GLY A 51 -2.21 0.96 -1.22
C GLY A 51 -1.87 -0.18 -0.26
N TYR A 52 -1.89 0.08 1.06
CA TYR A 52 -1.59 -0.95 2.05
C TYR A 52 -2.63 -2.07 2.05
N LEU A 53 -3.92 -1.72 1.95
CA LEU A 53 -5.00 -2.68 1.81
C LEU A 53 -4.86 -3.50 0.52
N SER A 54 -4.59 -2.86 -0.62
CA SER A 54 -4.37 -3.55 -1.90
C SER A 54 -3.22 -4.54 -1.82
N PHE A 55 -2.06 -4.16 -1.27
CA PHE A 55 -0.93 -5.09 -1.11
C PHE A 55 -1.25 -6.25 -0.16
N THR A 56 -2.03 -5.99 0.89
CA THR A 56 -2.45 -7.03 1.84
C THR A 56 -3.40 -8.02 1.18
N VAL A 57 -4.42 -7.54 0.47
CA VAL A 57 -5.35 -8.36 -0.30
C VAL A 57 -4.62 -9.16 -1.38
N LEU A 58 -3.72 -8.53 -2.14
CA LEU A 58 -2.92 -9.22 -3.15
C LEU A 58 -2.03 -10.31 -2.55
N THR A 59 -1.47 -10.09 -1.37
CA THR A 59 -0.71 -11.14 -0.68
C THR A 59 -1.62 -12.28 -0.26
N LEU A 60 -2.80 -11.99 0.31
CA LEU A 60 -3.76 -13.02 0.71
C LEU A 60 -4.23 -13.84 -0.50
N LEU A 61 -4.52 -13.18 -1.62
CA LEU A 61 -4.91 -13.82 -2.87
C LEU A 61 -3.76 -14.65 -3.45
N SER A 62 -2.55 -14.11 -3.52
CA SER A 62 -1.38 -14.84 -4.01
C SER A 62 -1.13 -16.09 -3.15
N ASN A 63 -1.22 -15.96 -1.83
CA ASN A 63 -1.08 -17.10 -0.92
C ASN A 63 -2.19 -18.15 -1.12
N ARG A 64 -3.43 -17.72 -1.36
CA ARG A 64 -4.57 -18.62 -1.55
C ARG A 64 -4.58 -19.33 -2.91
N PHE A 65 -4.16 -18.64 -3.98
CA PHE A 65 -4.29 -19.12 -5.35
C PHE A 65 -2.98 -19.68 -5.91
N TRP A 66 -1.83 -19.13 -5.55
CA TRP A 66 -0.54 -19.48 -6.16
C TRP A 66 0.26 -20.48 -5.33
N TRP A 67 -0.04 -20.63 -4.03
CA TRP A 67 0.64 -21.60 -3.14
C TRP A 67 0.00 -23.00 -3.14
N LYS A 68 -0.95 -23.27 -4.04
CA LYS A 68 -1.59 -24.59 -4.23
C LYS A 68 -0.82 -25.51 -5.21
N ARG A 69 0.48 -25.30 -5.40
CA ARG A 69 1.38 -26.25 -6.08
C ARG A 69 2.48 -26.70 -5.15
#